data_AF-A0A7S4MI28-F1
#
_entry.id   AF-A0A7S4MI28-F1
#
_cell.length_a   1.000
_cell.length_b   1.000
_cell.length_c   1.000
_cell.angle_alpha   90.00
_cell.angle_beta   90.00
_cell.angle_gamma   90.00
#
_symmetry.space_group_name_H-M   'P 1'
#
loop_
_entity.id
_entity.type
_entity.pdbx_description
1 polymer ?
#
loop_
_entity_poly.entity_id
_entity_poly.type
_entity_poly.pdbx_seq_one_letter_code
_entity_poly.pdbx_strand_id
1 'polypeptide(L)'
;VKNILVDPDQTNEDGTIIVSKRTAVLRTNDGVWRRYGGTDFIYADGTSSPPDPLPPLSGSGGEDLNLIPAWCRSIGLVCCAFVIAFSALACVWTARNVKDPMVQASQPMFLFMLCVGTFVLGSSIIPLSMQEPVSQQGLDAACQIFPWLSTVGFVIIFSALFSKTNRVHQVFHASRRFSRVK
;
A
#
# COMPACT_ATOMS: atom_id res chain seq x y z
N VAL A 1 -2.72 -18.47 9.17
CA VAL A 1 -4.02 -19.18 9.12
C VAL A 1 -4.69 -18.82 7.80
N LYS A 2 -4.56 -19.67 6.77
CA LYS A 2 -5.11 -19.40 5.43
C LYS A 2 -6.53 -19.99 5.41
N ASN A 3 -7.53 -19.13 5.26
CA ASN A 3 -8.93 -19.56 5.14
C ASN A 3 -9.07 -20.49 3.95
N ILE A 4 -9.32 -21.77 4.24
CA ILE A 4 -9.66 -22.75 3.21
C ILE A 4 -11.02 -22.34 2.68
N LEU A 5 -11.05 -21.92 1.42
CA LEU A 5 -12.30 -21.60 0.71
C LEU A 5 -13.13 -22.89 0.68
N VAL A 6 -14.19 -22.89 1.48
CA VAL A 6 -15.21 -23.94 1.47
C VAL A 6 -16.12 -23.63 0.29
N ASP A 7 -16.08 -24.47 -0.75
CA ASP A 7 -17.09 -24.43 -1.80
C ASP A 7 -18.47 -24.70 -1.17
N PRO A 8 -19.45 -23.79 -1.32
CA PRO A 8 -20.75 -23.91 -0.64
C PRO A 8 -21.65 -25.01 -1.22
N ASP A 9 -21.22 -25.71 -2.28
CA ASP A 9 -21.99 -26.75 -2.98
C ASP A 9 -21.75 -28.17 -2.41
N GLN A 10 -21.18 -28.28 -1.20
CA GLN A 10 -20.79 -29.56 -0.56
C GLN A 10 -21.28 -29.70 0.89
N THR A 11 -22.42 -29.11 1.20
CA THR A 11 -23.15 -29.36 2.46
C THR A 11 -24.22 -30.42 2.25
N ASN A 12 -24.07 -31.59 2.88
CA ASN A 12 -25.17 -32.54 3.04
C ASN A 12 -26.14 -32.04 4.13
N GLU A 13 -27.40 -32.51 4.06
CA GLU A 13 -28.53 -32.08 4.91
C GLU A 13 -28.27 -32.22 6.43
N ASP A 14 -27.25 -33.00 6.84
CA ASP A 14 -26.85 -33.21 8.23
C ASP A 14 -25.87 -32.14 8.79
N GLY A 15 -25.65 -31.03 8.09
CA GLY A 15 -24.77 -29.93 8.53
C GLY A 15 -23.27 -30.24 8.44
N THR A 16 -22.89 -31.26 7.67
CA THR A 16 -21.51 -31.70 7.49
C THR A 16 -20.84 -30.97 6.32
N ILE A 17 -19.70 -30.33 6.58
CA ILE A 17 -18.92 -29.59 5.58
C ILE A 17 -17.78 -30.48 5.07
N ILE A 18 -17.78 -30.80 3.76
CA ILE A 18 -16.72 -31.59 3.13
C ILE A 18 -15.63 -30.63 2.61
N VAL A 19 -14.43 -30.68 3.21
CA VAL A 19 -13.30 -29.85 2.79
C VAL A 19 -12.45 -30.61 1.76
N SER A 20 -12.78 -30.44 0.47
CA SER A 20 -12.05 -30.97 -0.70
C SER A 20 -12.07 -32.50 -0.88
N LYS A 21 -12.30 -32.94 -2.13
CA LYS A 21 -12.27 -34.36 -2.56
C LYS A 21 -10.96 -35.10 -2.28
N ARG A 22 -9.89 -34.41 -1.87
CA ARG A 22 -8.59 -35.04 -1.54
C ARG A 22 -8.26 -35.08 -0.05
N THR A 23 -8.91 -34.26 0.79
CA THR A 23 -8.67 -34.23 2.25
C THR A 23 -9.97 -34.55 2.97
N ALA A 24 -10.23 -35.83 3.20
CA ALA A 24 -11.44 -36.25 3.91
C ALA A 24 -11.33 -35.97 5.42
N VAL A 25 -11.34 -34.70 5.82
CA VAL A 25 -11.42 -34.28 7.22
C VAL A 25 -12.76 -33.58 7.41
N LEU A 26 -13.63 -34.18 8.22
CA LEU A 26 -14.91 -33.61 8.58
C LEU A 26 -14.83 -32.92 9.93
N ARG A 27 -15.47 -31.76 10.03
CA ARG A 27 -15.80 -31.13 11.29
C ARG A 27 -17.16 -31.64 11.74
N THR A 28 -17.20 -32.46 12.78
CA THR A 28 -18.47 -32.83 13.42
C THR A 28 -18.94 -31.65 14.30
N ASN A 29 -20.26 -31.51 14.51
CA ASN A 29 -20.85 -30.46 15.36
C ASN A 29 -20.29 -30.44 16.80
N ASP A 30 -19.64 -31.54 17.22
CA ASP A 30 -18.94 -31.74 18.48
C ASP A 30 -17.60 -30.96 18.60
N GLY A 31 -17.18 -30.24 17.55
CA GLY A 31 -15.91 -29.52 17.50
C GLY A 31 -14.68 -30.41 17.29
N VAL A 32 -14.89 -31.73 17.10
CA VAL A 32 -13.84 -32.72 16.89
C VAL A 32 -13.69 -32.99 15.40
N TRP A 33 -12.45 -32.91 14.91
CA TRP A 33 -12.12 -33.29 13.54
C TRP A 33 -12.00 -34.81 13.43
N ARG A 34 -12.83 -35.43 12.58
CA ARG A 34 -12.78 -36.87 12.31
C ARG A 34 -12.47 -37.10 10.82
N ARG A 35 -11.59 -38.07 10.54
CA ARG A 35 -11.31 -38.50 9.16
C ARG A 35 -12.53 -39.24 8.61
N TYR A 36 -13.03 -38.85 7.44
CA TYR A 36 -14.13 -39.55 6.78
C TYR A 36 -13.59 -40.62 5.84
N GLY A 37 -14.13 -41.83 5.92
CA GLY A 37 -13.83 -42.89 4.97
C GLY A 37 -12.68 -43.83 5.33
N GLY A 38 -12.12 -43.80 6.55
CA GLY A 38 -11.21 -44.85 7.06
C GLY A 38 -9.92 -45.10 6.27
N THR A 39 -9.68 -44.38 5.17
CA THR A 39 -8.48 -44.47 4.35
C THR A 39 -7.48 -43.43 4.81
N ASP A 40 -6.23 -43.86 4.97
CA ASP A 40 -5.16 -42.95 5.31
C ASP A 40 -4.92 -41.96 4.17
N PHE A 41 -4.71 -40.69 4.52
CA PHE A 41 -4.36 -39.65 3.54
C PHE A 41 -2.96 -39.94 3.02
N ILE A 42 -2.85 -40.29 1.73
CA ILE A 42 -1.59 -40.59 1.07
C ILE A 42 -1.03 -39.28 0.50
N TYR A 43 0.11 -38.84 1.01
CA TYR A 43 0.84 -37.69 0.50
C TYR A 43 1.47 -38.02 -0.87
N ALA A 44 1.97 -37.00 -1.59
CA ALA A 44 2.55 -37.19 -2.93
C ALA A 44 3.78 -38.13 -2.95
N ASP A 45 4.35 -38.43 -1.79
CA ASP A 45 5.45 -39.36 -1.55
C ASP A 45 4.99 -40.82 -1.30
N GLY A 46 3.68 -41.08 -1.33
CA GLY A 46 3.12 -42.42 -1.08
C GLY A 46 3.00 -42.78 0.40
N THR A 47 3.34 -41.88 1.33
CA THR A 47 3.28 -42.13 2.77
C THR A 47 1.97 -41.61 3.37
N SER A 48 1.54 -42.19 4.50
CA SER A 48 0.37 -41.75 5.28
C SER A 48 0.70 -40.78 6.42
N SER A 49 1.99 -40.58 6.68
CA SER A 49 2.51 -39.63 7.65
C SER A 49 2.61 -38.24 7.03
N PRO A 50 2.21 -37.17 7.73
CA PRO A 50 2.53 -35.83 7.28
C PRO A 50 4.05 -35.72 7.08
N PRO A 51 4.52 -35.18 5.94
CA PRO A 51 5.93 -34.96 5.74
C PRO A 51 6.44 -34.05 6.85
N ASP A 52 7.69 -34.27 7.26
CA ASP A 52 8.33 -33.43 8.26
C ASP A 52 8.14 -31.96 7.89
N PRO A 53 7.79 -31.10 8.86
CA PRO A 53 7.70 -29.68 8.60
C PRO A 53 9.03 -29.23 8.03
N LEU A 54 8.97 -28.33 7.05
CA LEU A 54 10.15 -27.70 6.48
C LEU A 54 11.09 -27.31 7.63
N PRO A 55 12.39 -27.65 7.55
CA PRO A 55 13.34 -27.24 8.58
C PRO A 55 13.16 -25.73 8.77
N PRO A 56 13.08 -25.24 10.02
CA PRO A 56 12.89 -23.82 10.25
C PRO A 56 13.94 -23.09 9.44
N LEU A 57 13.52 -22.22 8.52
CA LEU A 57 14.42 -21.32 7.82
C LEU A 57 15.26 -20.64 8.90
N SER A 58 16.54 -21.00 8.98
CA SER A 58 17.56 -20.42 9.85
C SER A 58 17.03 -19.80 11.15
N GLY A 59 16.47 -20.62 12.06
CA GLY A 59 16.23 -20.20 13.44
C GLY A 59 14.78 -20.32 13.92
N SER A 60 14.54 -21.33 14.75
CA SER A 60 13.39 -21.40 15.68
C SER A 60 13.46 -20.33 16.79
N GLY A 61 13.90 -19.11 16.47
CA GLY A 61 14.11 -18.00 17.41
C GLY A 61 14.40 -16.64 16.75
N GLY A 62 14.22 -16.49 15.44
CA GLY A 62 14.49 -15.24 14.74
C GLY A 62 14.28 -15.43 13.25
N GLU A 63 13.04 -15.29 12.80
CA GLU A 63 12.78 -15.08 11.38
C GLU A 63 13.57 -13.83 10.96
N ASP A 64 14.51 -13.96 10.01
CA ASP A 64 15.14 -12.81 9.36
C ASP A 64 14.08 -12.11 8.50
N LEU A 65 13.23 -11.31 9.15
CA LEU A 65 12.10 -10.58 8.59
C LEU A 65 12.52 -9.51 7.57
N ASN A 66 13.80 -9.48 7.16
CA ASN A 66 14.43 -8.46 6.33
C ASN A 66 13.91 -7.05 6.67
N LEU A 67 13.86 -6.78 7.97
CA LEU A 67 13.33 -5.55 8.50
C LEU A 67 14.19 -4.41 8.00
N ILE A 68 13.55 -3.30 7.66
CA ILE A 68 14.25 -2.07 7.31
C ILE A 68 15.14 -1.72 8.51
N PRO A 69 16.46 -1.52 8.30
CA PRO A 69 17.34 -1.25 9.40
C PRO A 69 16.96 0.08 10.04
N ALA A 70 17.06 0.16 11.37
CA ALA A 70 16.52 1.27 12.15
C ALA A 70 17.04 2.66 11.70
N TRP A 71 18.26 2.72 11.16
CA TRP A 71 18.85 3.94 10.63
C TRP A 71 18.12 4.44 9.36
N CYS A 72 17.81 3.57 8.40
CA CYS A 72 17.03 3.92 7.21
C CYS A 72 15.65 4.44 7.59
N ARG A 73 15.00 3.76 8.54
CA ARG A 73 13.68 4.14 9.04
C ARG A 73 13.70 5.54 9.65
N SER A 74 14.68 5.80 10.51
CA SER A 74 14.82 7.10 11.18
C SER A 74 15.06 8.23 10.17
N ILE A 75 15.94 8.01 9.19
CA ILE A 75 16.20 8.99 8.12
C ILE A 75 14.92 9.27 7.31
N GLY A 76 14.19 8.22 6.93
CA GLY A 76 12.93 8.36 6.20
C GLY A 76 11.90 9.21 6.94
N LEU A 77 11.73 8.98 8.25
CA LEU A 77 10.80 9.75 9.08
C LEU A 77 11.23 11.21 9.28
N VAL A 78 12.53 11.47 9.44
CA VAL A 78 13.06 12.85 9.53
C VAL A 78 12.84 13.59 8.22
N CYS A 79 13.13 12.95 7.08
CA CYS A 79 12.87 13.52 5.76
C CYS A 79 11.37 13.80 5.55
N CYS A 80 10.50 12.88 5.98
CA CYS A 80 9.05 13.07 5.92
C CYS A 80 8.60 14.29 6.74
N ALA A 81 9.05 14.40 7.99
CA ALA A 81 8.73 15.54 8.85
C ALA A 81 9.21 16.87 8.22
N PHE A 82 10.40 16.87 7.63
CA PHE A 82 10.95 18.05 6.96
C PHE A 82 10.10 18.45 5.74
N VAL A 83 9.75 17.50 4.88
CA VAL A 83 8.91 17.76 3.69
C VAL A 83 7.54 18.30 4.09
N ILE A 84 6.90 17.70 5.09
CA ILE A 84 5.59 18.14 5.58
C ILE A 84 5.68 19.56 6.17
N ALA A 85 6.67 19.82 7.03
CA ALA A 85 6.86 21.13 7.63
C ALA A 85 7.14 22.20 6.58
N PHE A 86 8.04 21.93 5.63
CA PHE A 86 8.41 22.88 4.59
C PHE A 86 7.24 23.14 3.63
N SER A 87 6.48 22.10 3.27
CA SER A 87 5.27 22.26 2.45
C SER A 87 4.21 23.10 3.16
N ALA A 88 3.96 22.87 4.45
CA ALA A 88 3.02 23.66 5.23
C ALA A 88 3.47 25.14 5.35
N LEU A 89 4.75 25.38 5.65
CA LEU A 89 5.32 26.72 5.71
C LEU A 89 5.21 27.44 4.36
N ALA A 90 5.56 26.76 3.26
CA ALA A 90 5.45 27.31 1.91
C ALA A 90 3.99 27.62 1.55
N CYS A 91 3.05 26.76 1.94
CA CYS A 91 1.61 26.98 1.74
C CYS A 91 1.11 28.22 2.50
N VAL A 92 1.44 28.34 3.79
CA VAL A 92 1.08 29.51 4.62
C VAL A 92 1.74 30.79 4.10
N TRP A 93 3.01 30.72 3.71
CA TRP A 93 3.74 31.85 3.14
C TRP A 93 3.13 32.30 1.81
N THR A 94 2.76 31.36 0.95
CA THR A 94 2.09 31.64 -0.34
C THR A 94 0.71 32.27 -0.11
N ALA A 95 -0.04 31.82 0.89
CA ALA A 95 -1.33 32.39 1.24
C ALA A 95 -1.21 33.84 1.76
N ARG A 96 -0.20 34.14 2.59
CA ARG A 96 0.03 35.50 3.10
C ARG A 96 0.55 36.45 2.02
N ASN A 97 1.45 35.98 1.16
CA ASN A 97 2.10 36.79 0.14
C ASN A 97 1.46 36.63 -1.25
N VAL A 98 0.16 36.31 -1.31
CA VAL A 98 -0.57 36.13 -2.58
C VAL A 98 -0.60 37.41 -3.43
N LYS A 99 -0.37 38.56 -2.80
CA LYS A 99 -0.31 39.89 -3.44
C LYS A 99 1.07 40.20 -4.03
N ASP A 100 2.11 39.46 -3.66
CA ASP A 100 3.44 39.71 -4.20
C ASP A 100 3.48 39.38 -5.70
N PRO A 101 4.11 40.25 -6.52
CA PRO A 101 4.13 40.09 -7.96
C PRO A 101 4.74 38.75 -8.40
N MET A 102 5.68 38.21 -7.61
CA MET A 102 6.31 36.92 -7.89
C MET A 102 5.34 35.73 -7.72
N VAL A 103 4.45 35.78 -6.72
CA VAL A 103 3.43 34.74 -6.48
C VAL A 103 2.31 34.86 -7.52
N GLN A 104 1.91 36.10 -7.86
CA GLN A 104 0.90 36.33 -8.90
C GLN A 104 1.37 35.88 -10.28
N ALA A 105 2.63 36.17 -10.67
CA ALA A 105 3.21 35.71 -11.92
C ALA A 105 3.18 34.18 -12.03
N SER A 106 3.36 33.50 -10.89
CA SER A 106 3.38 32.05 -10.83
C SER A 106 2.00 31.39 -10.73
N GLN A 107 0.90 32.15 -10.68
CA GLN A 107 -0.46 31.65 -10.48
C GLN A 107 -0.61 30.89 -9.14
N PRO A 108 -1.29 31.46 -8.13
CA PRO A 108 -1.32 30.89 -6.78
C PRO A 108 -1.91 29.47 -6.73
N MET A 109 -2.88 29.17 -7.59
CA MET A 109 -3.48 27.82 -7.74
C MET A 109 -2.43 26.73 -8.00
N PHE A 110 -1.41 27.00 -8.82
CA PHE A 110 -0.37 26.02 -9.14
C PHE A 110 0.50 25.71 -7.92
N LEU A 111 0.87 26.75 -7.14
CA LEU A 111 1.71 26.59 -5.96
C LEU A 111 0.97 25.77 -4.89
N PHE A 112 -0.33 26.03 -4.67
CA PHE A 112 -1.13 25.25 -3.73
C PHE A 112 -1.23 23.78 -4.15
N MET A 113 -1.46 23.49 -5.43
CA MET A 113 -1.55 22.12 -5.92
C MET A 113 -0.23 21.35 -5.74
N LEU A 114 0.92 22.00 -5.92
CA LEU A 114 2.22 21.41 -5.60
C LEU A 114 2.43 21.18 -4.10
N CYS A 115 2.04 22.12 -3.24
CA CYS A 115 2.14 21.95 -1.79
C CYS A 115 1.28 20.76 -1.31
N VAL A 116 0.04 20.67 -1.81
CA VAL A 116 -0.86 19.53 -1.50
C VAL A 116 -0.28 18.22 -2.01
N GLY A 117 0.18 18.18 -3.26
CA GLY A 117 0.77 16.96 -3.83
C GLY A 117 2.01 16.48 -3.07
N THR A 118 2.90 17.39 -2.68
CA THR A 118 4.10 17.07 -1.89
C THR A 118 3.77 16.66 -0.46
N PHE A 119 2.73 17.23 0.16
CA PHE A 119 2.26 16.82 1.48
C PHE A 119 1.69 15.39 1.45
N VAL A 120 0.86 15.08 0.46
CA VAL A 120 0.28 13.73 0.29
C VAL A 120 1.38 12.71 -0.02
N LEU A 121 2.32 13.06 -0.91
CA LEU A 121 3.45 12.19 -1.25
C LEU A 121 4.38 11.97 -0.04
N GLY A 122 4.69 13.01 0.73
CA GLY A 122 5.46 12.90 1.97
C GLY A 122 4.77 12.00 3.00
N SER A 123 3.45 12.14 3.13
CA SER A 123 2.63 11.31 4.05
C SER A 123 2.68 9.82 3.71
N SER A 124 2.98 9.43 2.46
CA SER A 124 3.14 8.02 2.07
C SER A 124 4.35 7.33 2.73
N ILE A 125 5.33 8.09 3.23
CA ILE A 125 6.51 7.53 3.92
C ILE A 125 6.11 6.94 5.29
N ILE A 126 5.03 7.44 5.89
CA ILE A 126 4.54 6.97 7.20
C ILE A 126 4.08 5.49 7.14
N PRO A 127 3.13 5.09 6.27
CA PRO A 127 2.72 3.69 6.16
C PRO A 127 3.88 2.79 5.72
N LEU A 128 4.79 3.27 4.87
CA LEU A 128 5.99 2.52 4.47
C LEU A 128 6.94 2.25 5.66
N SER A 129 6.95 3.12 6.66
CA SER A 129 7.80 2.98 7.85
C SER A 129 7.20 2.04 8.92
N MET A 130 5.97 1.55 8.76
CA MET A 130 5.36 0.63 9.72
C MET A 130 5.88 -0.80 9.51
N GLN A 131 6.39 -1.41 10.58
CA GLN A 131 6.95 -2.78 10.61
C GLN A 131 6.61 -3.44 11.97
N GLU A 132 6.75 -4.76 12.08
CA GLU A 132 6.49 -5.54 13.30
C GLU A 132 7.16 -4.92 14.55
N PRO A 133 6.54 -5.02 15.75
CA PRO A 133 5.44 -5.89 16.15
C PRO A 133 4.05 -5.23 16.14
N VAL A 134 3.76 -4.35 15.19
CA VAL A 134 2.39 -3.81 15.04
C VAL A 134 1.38 -4.92 14.70
N SER A 135 0.11 -4.75 15.08
CA SER A 135 -0.97 -5.68 14.75
C SER A 135 -1.04 -5.95 13.24
N GLN A 136 -1.27 -7.20 12.83
CA GLN A 136 -1.38 -7.60 11.41
C GLN A 136 -2.35 -6.71 10.63
N GLN A 137 -3.49 -6.35 11.22
CA GLN A 137 -4.49 -5.45 10.62
C GLN A 137 -3.92 -4.06 10.29
N GLY A 138 -3.05 -3.52 11.14
CA GLY A 138 -2.41 -2.22 10.91
C GLY A 138 -1.37 -2.27 9.79
N LEU A 139 -0.66 -3.39 9.68
CA LEU A 139 0.31 -3.61 8.61
C LEU A 139 -0.37 -3.82 7.25
N ASP A 140 -1.47 -4.57 7.22
CA ASP A 140 -2.28 -4.78 6.02
C ASP A 140 -2.83 -3.45 5.49
N ALA A 141 -3.35 -2.61 6.39
CA ALA A 141 -3.83 -1.27 6.03
C ALA A 141 -2.70 -0.39 5.49
N ALA A 142 -1.54 -0.36 6.14
CA ALA A 142 -0.39 0.41 5.68
C ALA A 142 0.10 -0.03 4.28
N CYS A 143 0.15 -1.34 4.03
CA CYS A 143 0.54 -1.92 2.74
C CYS A 143 -0.40 -1.49 1.60
N GLN A 144 -1.70 -1.42 1.87
CA GLN A 144 -2.68 -0.97 0.87
C GLN A 144 -2.63 0.55 0.68
N ILE A 145 -2.49 1.31 1.76
CA ILE A 145 -2.57 2.77 1.76
C ILE A 145 -1.33 3.41 1.09
N PHE A 146 -0.15 2.80 1.23
CA PHE A 146 1.10 3.30 0.62
C PHE A 146 1.00 3.60 -0.89
N PRO A 147 0.64 2.65 -1.78
CA PRO A 147 0.56 2.91 -3.21
C PRO A 147 -0.53 3.93 -3.57
N TRP A 148 -1.62 3.98 -2.81
CA TRP A 148 -2.69 4.95 -3.02
C TRP A 148 -2.21 6.39 -2.77
N LEU A 149 -1.59 6.67 -1.62
CA LEU A 149 -1.05 8.02 -1.36
C LEU A 149 0.06 8.39 -2.34
N SER A 150 0.94 7.45 -2.66
CA SER A 150 2.04 7.70 -3.59
C SER A 150 1.53 8.07 -4.99
N THR A 151 0.58 7.30 -5.52
CA THR A 151 0.00 7.54 -6.85
C THR A 151 -0.77 8.86 -6.89
N VAL A 152 -1.60 9.14 -5.90
CA VAL A 152 -2.39 10.39 -5.85
C VAL A 152 -1.47 11.61 -5.76
N GLY A 153 -0.46 11.58 -4.88
CA GLY A 153 0.51 12.67 -4.75
C GLY A 153 1.27 12.92 -6.05
N PHE A 154 1.73 11.85 -6.71
CA PHE A 154 2.43 11.95 -7.99
C PHE A 154 1.55 12.53 -9.10
N VAL A 155 0.30 12.06 -9.22
CA VAL A 155 -0.64 12.55 -10.24
C VAL A 155 -0.94 14.04 -10.05
N ILE A 156 -1.18 14.48 -8.81
CA ILE A 156 -1.44 15.90 -8.51
C ILE A 156 -0.27 16.79 -8.96
N ILE A 157 0.97 16.39 -8.62
CA ILE A 157 2.18 17.13 -8.99
C ILE A 157 2.35 17.15 -10.52
N PHE A 158 2.23 15.99 -11.17
CA PHE A 158 2.42 15.87 -12.61
C PHE A 158 1.37 16.64 -13.40
N SER A 159 0.09 16.56 -12.99
CA SER A 159 -0.99 17.33 -13.60
C SER A 159 -0.78 18.84 -13.46
N ALA A 160 -0.32 19.31 -12.31
CA ALA A 160 -0.02 20.73 -12.08
C ALA A 160 1.13 21.21 -13.00
N LEU A 161 2.21 20.44 -13.09
CA LEU A 161 3.36 20.76 -13.95
C LEU A 161 2.96 20.73 -15.43
N PHE A 162 2.23 19.71 -15.85
CA PHE A 162 1.77 19.57 -17.23
C PHE A 162 0.89 20.74 -17.67
N SER A 163 -0.05 21.18 -16.81
CA SER A 163 -0.91 22.34 -17.08
C SER A 163 -0.10 23.61 -17.33
N LYS A 164 0.93 23.86 -16.51
CA LYS A 164 1.85 24.98 -16.69
C LYS A 164 2.67 24.88 -17.97
N THR A 165 3.26 23.71 -18.24
CA THR A 165 4.06 23.48 -19.45
C THR A 165 3.21 23.66 -20.70
N ASN A 166 1.96 23.17 -20.71
CA ASN A 166 1.06 23.32 -21.84
C ASN A 166 0.69 24.80 -22.08
N ARG A 167 0.41 25.57 -21.02
CA ARG A 167 0.16 27.01 -21.15
C ARG A 167 1.36 27.75 -21.73
N VAL A 168 2.56 27.43 -21.27
CA VAL A 168 3.81 28.01 -21.80
C VAL A 168 4.00 27.64 -23.27
N HIS A 169 3.77 26.37 -23.64
CA HIS A 169 3.83 25.90 -25.02
C HIS A 169 2.86 26.67 -25.93
N GLN A 170 1.62 26.90 -25.50
CA GLN A 170 0.63 27.69 -26.24
C GLN A 170 1.06 29.14 -26.42
N VAL A 171 1.62 29.77 -25.39
CA VAL A 171 2.13 31.15 -25.46
C VAL A 171 3.30 31.25 -26.43
N PHE A 172 4.25 30.31 -26.41
CA PHE A 172 5.35 30.28 -27.37
C PHE A 172 4.86 30.06 -28.81
N HIS A 173 3.91 29.14 -29.03
CA HIS A 173 3.34 28.89 -30.35
C HIS A 173 2.60 30.11 -30.91
N ALA A 174 1.83 30.79 -30.07
CA ALA A 174 1.11 32.01 -30.44
C ALA A 174 2.07 33.19 -30.71
N SER A 175 3.15 33.30 -29.93
CA SER A 175 4.21 34.30 -30.13
C SER A 175 4.90 34.13 -31.48
N ARG A 176 5.19 32.88 -31.89
CA ARG A 176 5.75 32.58 -33.22
C ARG A 176 4.83 32.96 -34.37
N ARG A 177 3.52 32.95 -34.15
CA ARG A 177 2.50 33.34 -35.14
C ARG A 177 2.13 34.83 -35.06
N PHE A 178 2.72 35.60 -34.13
CA PHE A 178 2.30 36.96 -33.78
C PHE A 178 0.78 37.11 -33.55
N SER A 179 0.12 36.03 -33.12
CA SER A 179 -1.32 36.00 -32.86
C SER A 179 -1.57 36.03 -31.35
N ARG A 180 -2.51 36.85 -30.87
CA ARG A 180 -2.85 36.91 -29.44
C ARG A 180 -3.39 35.57 -28.95
N VAL A 181 -2.81 35.03 -27.87
CA VAL A 181 -3.36 33.89 -27.14
C VAL A 181 -4.72 34.31 -26.56
N LYS A 182 -5.80 33.61 -26.93
CA LYS A 182 -7.11 33.77 -26.28
C LYS A 182 -7.17 32.92 -25.02
#